data_AF-A0A8T5KWX3-F1
#
_entry.id   AF-A0A8T5KWX3-F1
#
_cell.length_a   1.000
_cell.length_b   1.000
_cell.length_c   1.000
_cell.angle_alpha   90.00
_cell.angle_beta   90.00
_cell.angle_gamma   90.00
#
_symmetry.space_group_name_H-M   'P 1'
#
loop_
_entity.id
_entity.type
_entity.pdbx_description
1 polymer ?
#
loop_
_entity_poly.entity_id
_entity_poly.type
_entity_poly.pdbx_seq_one_letter_code
_entity_poly.pdbx_strand_id
1 'polypeptide(L)'
;MKIRPYFEKLEQSETYKNFKVKYPDSFLVAGFFVLDLEEKRNVHQIDFYVPKEKKIAAFTLDGEITLKLLETMNDKVPEKLDLETNIDLDALQGILTDEMRNRGISEDIRKIIAVVQNIEGKRIWNLNCVLTGMEILKSHVEDESKSVLKIEKSSIMDIMKKMPTPQLLKAPETKDEIKNEMGKLDKLEEEIEKAKSKLKEELNEKAKK
;
A
#
# COMPACT_ATOMS: atom_id res chain seq x y z
N MET A 1 -9.94 -10.14 12.03
CA MET A 1 -10.01 -11.00 10.84
C MET A 1 -8.60 -11.44 10.45
N LYS A 2 -8.40 -12.72 10.13
CA LYS A 2 -7.12 -13.28 9.66
C LYS A 2 -6.89 -13.01 8.16
N ILE A 3 -5.70 -13.29 7.63
CA ILE A 3 -5.41 -13.16 6.19
C ILE A 3 -6.16 -14.18 5.31
N ARG A 4 -6.41 -15.38 5.85
CA ARG A 4 -6.94 -16.52 5.09
C ARG A 4 -8.23 -16.26 4.30
N PRO A 5 -9.28 -15.61 4.87
CA PRO A 5 -10.51 -15.32 4.13
C PRO A 5 -10.29 -14.45 2.88
N TYR A 6 -9.31 -13.54 2.92
CA TYR A 6 -8.97 -12.68 1.77
C TYR A 6 -8.32 -13.49 0.65
N PHE A 7 -7.45 -14.43 1.02
CA PHE A 7 -6.85 -15.36 0.07
C PHE A 7 -7.89 -16.30 -0.54
N GLU A 8 -8.79 -16.86 0.27
CA GLU A 8 -9.86 -17.75 -0.23
C GLU A 8 -10.79 -17.01 -1.21
N LYS A 9 -11.12 -15.74 -0.93
CA LYS A 9 -11.85 -14.88 -1.88
C LYS A 9 -11.08 -14.69 -3.19
N LEU A 10 -9.77 -14.45 -3.12
CA LEU A 10 -8.92 -14.28 -4.30
C LEU A 10 -8.85 -15.58 -5.12
N GLU A 11 -8.67 -16.72 -4.46
CA GLU A 11 -8.49 -18.03 -5.10
C GLU A 11 -9.70 -18.45 -5.93
N GLN A 12 -10.89 -18.04 -5.51
CA GLN A 12 -12.15 -18.30 -6.24
C GLN A 12 -12.30 -17.44 -7.50
N SER A 13 -11.55 -16.34 -7.60
CA SER A 13 -11.66 -15.40 -8.72
C SER A 13 -11.06 -15.92 -10.02
N GLU A 14 -11.68 -15.55 -11.13
CA GLU A 14 -11.19 -15.91 -12.46
C GLU A 14 -9.82 -15.25 -12.76
N THR A 15 -9.63 -14.02 -12.28
CA THR A 15 -8.36 -13.28 -12.38
C THR A 15 -7.21 -14.08 -11.76
N TYR A 16 -7.40 -14.66 -10.58
CA TYR A 16 -6.38 -15.48 -9.92
C TYR A 16 -6.13 -16.79 -10.65
N LYS A 17 -7.17 -17.49 -11.10
CA LYS A 17 -7.01 -18.75 -11.84
C LYS A 17 -6.20 -18.54 -13.12
N ASN A 18 -6.54 -17.51 -13.89
CA ASN A 18 -5.80 -17.12 -15.09
C ASN A 18 -4.36 -16.71 -14.78
N PHE A 19 -4.14 -15.98 -13.68
CA PHE A 19 -2.80 -15.65 -13.21
C PHE A 19 -1.97 -16.89 -12.87
N LYS A 20 -2.53 -17.87 -12.15
CA LYS A 20 -1.81 -19.10 -11.79
C LYS A 20 -1.51 -20.00 -12.99
N VAL A 21 -2.35 -19.99 -14.02
CA VAL A 21 -2.03 -20.66 -15.30
C VAL A 21 -0.85 -19.98 -15.99
N LYS A 22 -0.82 -18.64 -16.02
CA LYS A 22 0.26 -17.86 -16.66
C LYS A 22 1.58 -17.92 -15.86
N TYR A 23 1.50 -17.92 -14.54
CA TYR A 23 2.63 -17.86 -13.62
C TYR A 23 2.54 -18.98 -12.56
N PRO A 24 2.75 -20.25 -12.95
CA PRO A 24 2.57 -21.39 -12.04
C PRO A 24 3.56 -21.39 -10.87
N ASP A 25 4.76 -20.86 -11.08
CA ASP A 25 5.86 -20.73 -10.10
C ASP A 25 5.70 -19.53 -9.16
N SER A 26 4.67 -18.70 -9.34
CA SER A 26 4.39 -17.59 -8.42
C SER A 26 4.01 -18.08 -7.02
N PHE A 27 4.42 -17.33 -6.00
CA PHE A 27 4.11 -17.65 -4.61
C PHE A 27 3.74 -16.40 -3.81
N LEU A 28 2.90 -16.58 -2.80
CA LEU A 28 2.45 -15.53 -1.89
C LEU A 28 3.65 -14.99 -1.09
N VAL A 29 3.76 -13.67 -1.00
CA VAL A 29 4.87 -13.01 -0.29
C VAL A 29 4.43 -11.99 0.72
N ALA A 30 3.29 -11.34 0.49
CA ALA A 30 2.77 -10.38 1.45
C ALA A 30 1.25 -10.26 1.40
N GLY A 31 0.67 -9.85 2.53
CA GLY A 31 -0.66 -9.25 2.60
C GLY A 31 -0.51 -7.79 3.00
N PHE A 32 -1.10 -6.88 2.21
CA PHE A 32 -1.09 -5.45 2.43
C PHE A 32 -2.49 -4.96 2.78
N PHE A 33 -2.63 -4.30 3.93
CA PHE A 33 -3.91 -3.90 4.48
C PHE A 33 -3.86 -2.44 4.92
N VAL A 34 -4.81 -1.64 4.45
CA VAL A 34 -5.05 -0.29 4.95
C VAL A 34 -6.33 -0.33 5.76
N LEU A 35 -6.23 -0.09 7.05
CA LEU A 35 -7.37 0.06 7.95
C LEU A 35 -7.55 1.55 8.21
N ASP A 36 -8.60 2.12 7.63
CA ASP A 36 -8.98 3.51 7.85
C ASP A 36 -10.00 3.56 8.99
N LEU A 37 -9.56 4.01 10.17
CA LEU A 37 -10.39 3.98 11.37
C LEU A 37 -11.36 5.18 11.43
N GLU A 38 -11.13 6.21 10.61
CA GLU A 38 -11.99 7.39 10.53
C GLU A 38 -13.09 7.20 9.49
N GLU A 39 -12.71 6.88 8.26
CA GLU A 39 -13.63 6.83 7.11
C GLU A 39 -14.12 5.41 6.80
N LYS A 40 -13.55 4.39 7.46
CA LYS A 40 -13.85 2.97 7.24
C LYS A 40 -13.62 2.52 5.79
N ARG A 41 -12.78 3.24 5.06
CA ARG A 41 -12.32 2.91 3.71
C ARG A 41 -11.10 2.00 3.79
N ASN A 42 -11.37 0.71 3.98
CA ASN A 42 -10.32 -0.28 4.05
C ASN A 42 -9.84 -0.69 2.65
N VAL A 43 -8.55 -1.00 2.55
CA VAL A 43 -7.95 -1.58 1.34
C VAL A 43 -7.28 -2.89 1.70
N HIS A 44 -7.54 -3.95 0.93
CA HIS A 44 -6.97 -5.27 1.11
C HIS A 44 -6.30 -5.69 -0.19
N GLN A 45 -5.02 -6.00 -0.10
CA GLN A 45 -4.20 -6.42 -1.22
C GLN A 45 -3.39 -7.66 -0.84
N ILE A 46 -3.25 -8.57 -1.81
CA ILE A 46 -2.46 -9.78 -1.67
C ILE A 46 -1.41 -9.80 -2.77
N ASP A 47 -0.15 -9.99 -2.38
CA ASP A 47 1.00 -9.85 -3.25
C ASP A 47 1.67 -11.21 -3.49
N PHE A 48 1.89 -11.53 -4.77
CA PHE A 48 2.63 -12.70 -5.21
C PHE A 48 3.93 -12.29 -5.88
N TYR A 49 5.01 -12.98 -5.58
CA TYR A 49 6.23 -12.84 -6.35
C TYR A 49 6.18 -13.74 -7.58
N VAL A 50 6.61 -13.21 -8.72
CA VAL A 50 6.72 -13.91 -10.01
C VAL A 50 8.20 -14.06 -10.34
N PRO A 51 8.83 -15.22 -10.03
CA PRO A 51 10.28 -15.37 -10.12
C PRO A 51 10.86 -15.13 -11.52
N LYS A 52 10.18 -15.63 -12.56
CA LYS A 52 10.62 -15.47 -13.96
C LYS A 52 10.71 -14.02 -14.41
N GLU A 53 9.78 -13.18 -13.95
CA GLU A 53 9.73 -11.77 -14.33
C GLU A 53 10.43 -10.86 -13.32
N LYS A 54 10.79 -11.38 -12.13
CA LYS A 54 11.25 -10.61 -10.97
C LYS A 54 10.28 -9.46 -10.63
N LYS A 55 8.97 -9.75 -10.66
CA LYS A 55 7.91 -8.78 -10.39
C LYS A 55 7.03 -9.21 -9.23
N ILE A 56 6.30 -8.23 -8.69
CA ILE A 56 5.23 -8.45 -7.72
C ILE A 56 3.89 -8.32 -8.44
N ALA A 57 3.09 -9.37 -8.39
CA ALA A 57 1.69 -9.37 -8.79
C ALA A 57 0.83 -8.98 -7.58
N ALA A 58 0.36 -7.73 -7.59
CA ALA A 58 -0.49 -7.16 -6.56
C ALA A 58 -1.96 -7.31 -6.92
N PHE A 59 -2.72 -8.01 -6.08
CA PHE A 59 -4.16 -8.19 -6.23
C PHE A 59 -4.92 -7.32 -5.24
N THR A 60 -5.64 -6.31 -5.71
CA THR A 60 -6.55 -5.53 -4.85
C THR A 60 -7.92 -6.23 -4.79
N LEU A 61 -8.46 -6.41 -3.58
CA LEU A 61 -9.66 -7.22 -3.34
C LEU A 61 -10.93 -6.41 -3.07
N ASP A 62 -10.82 -5.10 -2.95
CA ASP A 62 -11.95 -4.20 -2.67
C ASP A 62 -12.67 -3.84 -3.96
N GLY A 63 -13.95 -4.21 -4.04
CA GLY A 63 -14.72 -4.10 -5.28
C GLY A 63 -14.37 -5.22 -6.26
N GLU A 64 -14.06 -4.85 -7.50
CA GLU A 64 -13.61 -5.78 -8.54
C GLU A 64 -12.16 -6.18 -8.29
N ILE A 65 -11.86 -7.48 -8.37
CA ILE A 65 -10.50 -7.99 -8.15
C ILE A 65 -9.62 -7.56 -9.33
N THR A 66 -8.70 -6.65 -9.06
CA THR A 66 -7.75 -6.13 -10.05
C THR A 66 -6.35 -6.67 -9.81
N LEU A 67 -5.62 -6.93 -10.90
CA LEU A 67 -4.25 -7.41 -10.89
C LEU A 67 -3.32 -6.33 -11.47
N LYS A 68 -2.25 -5.99 -10.75
CA LYS A 68 -1.19 -5.11 -11.23
C LYS A 68 0.17 -5.81 -11.08
N LEU A 69 0.99 -5.75 -12.12
CA LEU A 69 2.39 -6.17 -12.05
C LEU A 69 3.25 -4.95 -11.70
N LEU A 70 4.01 -5.06 -10.62
CA LEU A 70 4.88 -4.04 -10.08
C LEU A 70 6.34 -4.51 -10.19
N GLU A 71 7.24 -3.60 -10.50
CA GLU A 71 8.69 -3.88 -10.45
C GLU A 71 9.16 -4.04 -9.01
N THR A 72 10.08 -4.97 -8.75
CA THR A 72 10.72 -5.04 -7.43
C THR A 72 11.72 -3.92 -7.26
N MET A 73 11.68 -3.24 -6.11
CA MET A 73 12.67 -2.18 -5.81
C MET A 73 14.07 -2.73 -5.51
N ASN A 74 14.18 -4.00 -5.11
CA ASN A 74 15.44 -4.67 -4.76
C ASN A 74 15.56 -6.02 -5.47
N ASP A 75 16.79 -6.44 -5.76
CA ASP A 75 17.08 -7.77 -6.34
C ASP A 75 16.88 -8.94 -5.37
N LYS A 76 16.62 -8.65 -4.09
CA LYS A 76 16.42 -9.69 -3.07
C LYS A 76 15.09 -10.41 -3.33
N VAL A 77 15.16 -11.72 -3.55
CA VAL A 77 13.99 -12.58 -3.67
C VAL A 77 13.26 -12.60 -2.32
N PRO A 78 11.97 -12.24 -2.27
CA PRO A 78 11.18 -12.30 -1.05
C PRO A 78 10.96 -13.74 -0.57
N GLU A 79 10.76 -13.91 0.73
CA GLU A 79 10.42 -15.21 1.31
C GLU A 79 8.94 -15.51 1.10
N LYS A 80 8.63 -16.80 0.91
CA LYS A 80 7.25 -17.25 0.81
C LYS A 80 6.54 -17.05 2.15
N LEU A 81 5.36 -16.47 2.08
CA LEU A 81 4.45 -16.29 3.21
C LEU A 81 3.48 -17.48 3.28
N ASP A 82 3.32 -18.04 4.47
CA ASP A 82 2.23 -18.98 4.77
C ASP A 82 0.92 -18.22 5.09
N LEU A 83 -0.22 -18.89 4.94
CA LEU A 83 -1.54 -18.27 5.17
C LEU A 83 -1.99 -18.29 6.63
N GLU A 84 -1.22 -18.88 7.53
CA GLU A 84 -1.67 -19.22 8.89
C GLU A 84 -1.33 -18.13 9.91
N THR A 85 -1.98 -16.97 9.82
CA THR A 85 -1.77 -15.91 10.82
C THR A 85 -2.44 -16.21 12.17
N ASN A 86 -1.74 -15.91 13.26
CA ASN A 86 -2.23 -15.98 14.64
C ASN A 86 -2.84 -14.65 15.08
N ILE A 87 -2.43 -13.54 14.48
CA ILE A 87 -2.97 -12.22 14.74
C ILE A 87 -4.14 -11.93 13.79
N ASP A 88 -5.21 -11.41 14.37
CA ASP A 88 -6.31 -10.79 13.65
C ASP A 88 -5.97 -9.33 13.33
N LEU A 89 -6.30 -8.88 12.12
CA LEU A 89 -6.14 -7.47 11.70
C LEU A 89 -6.74 -6.48 12.71
N ASP A 90 -7.94 -6.79 13.23
CA ASP A 90 -8.64 -5.98 14.23
C ASP A 90 -7.90 -5.94 15.58
N ALA A 91 -7.13 -6.98 15.91
CA ALA A 91 -6.36 -7.03 17.14
C ALA A 91 -5.09 -6.16 17.08
N LEU A 92 -4.58 -5.85 15.88
CA LEU A 92 -3.40 -5.00 15.71
C LEU A 92 -3.59 -3.62 16.33
N GLN A 93 -4.79 -3.04 16.21
CA GLN A 93 -5.09 -1.74 16.82
C GLN A 93 -4.97 -1.82 18.35
N GLY A 94 -5.50 -2.87 18.97
CA GLY A 94 -5.42 -3.06 20.43
C GLY A 94 -3.98 -3.22 20.90
N ILE A 95 -3.23 -4.13 20.27
CA ILE A 95 -1.81 -4.38 20.57
C ILE A 95 -0.99 -3.07 20.49
N LEU A 96 -1.22 -2.28 19.44
CA LEU A 96 -0.52 -1.01 19.27
C LEU A 96 -0.93 0.04 20.29
N THR A 97 -2.23 0.15 20.60
CA THR A 97 -2.74 1.13 21.57
C THR A 97 -2.19 0.86 22.97
N ASP A 98 -2.12 -0.42 23.36
CA ASP A 98 -1.55 -0.82 24.64
C ASP A 98 -0.04 -0.51 24.70
N GLU A 99 0.71 -0.82 23.64
CA GLU A 99 2.13 -0.52 23.57
C GLU A 99 2.41 1.00 23.54
N MET A 100 1.59 1.78 22.84
CA MET A 100 1.66 3.24 22.83
C MET A 100 1.48 3.81 24.24
N ARG A 101 0.47 3.33 24.97
CA ARG A 101 0.20 3.75 26.35
C ARG A 101 1.38 3.42 27.27
N ASN A 102 1.95 2.22 27.15
CA ASN A 102 3.13 1.80 27.92
C ASN A 102 4.34 2.70 27.68
N ARG A 103 4.41 3.37 26.52
CA ARG A 103 5.47 4.31 26.14
C ARG A 103 5.11 5.78 26.32
N GLY A 104 3.95 6.08 26.92
CA GLY A 104 3.49 7.45 27.16
C GLY A 104 3.07 8.21 25.90
N ILE A 105 2.75 7.50 24.82
CA ILE A 105 2.22 8.07 23.58
C ILE A 105 0.71 8.21 23.74
N SER A 106 0.19 9.45 23.76
CA SER A 106 -1.22 9.75 24.05
C SER A 106 -2.07 10.01 22.80
N GLU A 107 -1.46 10.05 21.62
CA GLU A 107 -2.19 10.27 20.37
C GLU A 107 -3.01 9.04 19.96
N ASP A 108 -4.09 9.28 19.23
CA ASP A 108 -4.92 8.21 18.67
C ASP A 108 -4.46 7.82 17.26
N ILE A 109 -4.65 6.55 16.92
CA ILE A 109 -4.38 6.03 15.58
C ILE A 109 -5.57 6.34 14.66
N ARG A 110 -5.32 7.02 13.54
CA ARG A 110 -6.32 7.30 12.49
C ARG A 110 -6.34 6.25 11.40
N LYS A 111 -5.17 5.78 11.00
CA LYS A 111 -4.99 4.84 9.90
C LYS A 111 -3.88 3.87 10.22
N ILE A 112 -4.06 2.60 9.90
CA ILE A 112 -3.04 1.56 10.02
C ILE A 112 -2.76 1.01 8.62
N ILE A 113 -1.52 1.13 8.16
CA ILE A 113 -1.02 0.43 6.99
C ILE A 113 -0.25 -0.78 7.49
N ALA A 114 -0.82 -1.96 7.38
CA ALA A 114 -0.27 -3.22 7.86
C ALA A 114 0.21 -4.09 6.70
N VAL A 115 1.45 -4.55 6.78
CA VAL A 115 2.05 -5.48 5.81
C VAL A 115 2.56 -6.70 6.55
N VAL A 116 1.91 -7.85 6.32
CA VAL A 116 2.41 -9.14 6.80
C VAL A 116 3.33 -9.75 5.75
N GLN A 117 4.51 -10.16 6.18
CA GLN A 117 5.50 -10.82 5.33
C GLN A 117 6.34 -11.79 6.17
N ASN A 118 7.01 -12.71 5.50
CA ASN A 118 7.98 -13.59 6.13
C ASN A 118 9.37 -12.95 6.05
N ILE A 119 10.06 -12.84 7.18
CA ILE A 119 11.41 -12.28 7.29
C ILE A 119 12.23 -13.23 8.16
N GLU A 120 13.28 -13.82 7.60
CA GLU A 120 14.17 -14.75 8.30
C GLU A 120 13.40 -15.93 8.92
N GLY A 121 12.40 -16.44 8.19
CA GLY A 121 11.53 -17.53 8.63
C GLY A 121 10.48 -17.15 9.69
N LYS A 122 10.37 -15.87 10.05
CA LYS A 122 9.38 -15.36 11.00
C LYS A 122 8.33 -14.49 10.31
N ARG A 123 7.07 -14.67 10.70
CA ARG A 123 5.96 -13.83 10.22
C ARG A 123 5.91 -12.52 10.98
N ILE A 124 6.19 -11.44 10.29
CA ILE A 124 6.28 -10.08 10.85
C ILE A 124 5.21 -9.20 10.22
N TRP A 125 4.42 -8.57 11.07
CA TRP A 125 3.52 -7.47 10.74
C TRP A 125 4.27 -6.15 10.82
N ASN A 126 4.50 -5.52 9.68
CA ASN A 126 5.09 -4.20 9.57
C ASN A 126 3.96 -3.18 9.48
N LEU A 127 3.83 -2.35 10.50
CA LEU A 127 2.72 -1.43 10.70
C LEU A 127 3.25 0.00 10.58
N ASN A 128 2.65 0.79 9.70
CA ASN A 128 2.82 2.24 9.66
C ASN A 128 1.48 2.87 10.04
N CYS A 129 1.42 3.52 11.19
CA CYS A 129 0.21 4.09 11.73
C CYS A 129 0.29 5.62 11.65
N VAL A 130 -0.75 6.23 11.09
CA VAL A 130 -0.90 7.68 11.07
C VAL A 130 -1.64 8.09 12.34
N LEU A 131 -1.01 8.93 13.15
CA LEU A 131 -1.57 9.43 14.41
C LEU A 131 -2.33 10.75 14.20
N THR A 132 -3.17 11.13 15.17
CA THR A 132 -3.90 12.41 15.16
C THR A 132 -2.98 13.64 15.10
N GLY A 133 -1.75 13.54 15.62
CA GLY A 133 -0.75 14.61 15.64
C GLY A 133 0.06 14.82 14.35
N MET A 134 -0.32 14.23 13.21
CA MET A 134 0.48 14.20 11.98
C MET A 134 1.85 13.50 12.15
N GLU A 135 1.88 12.51 13.04
CA GLU A 135 3.04 11.67 13.29
C GLU A 135 2.81 10.28 12.71
N ILE A 136 3.89 9.63 12.30
CA ILE A 136 3.89 8.24 11.84
C ILE A 136 4.57 7.39 12.89
N LEU A 137 3.81 6.43 13.40
CA LEU A 137 4.29 5.37 14.26
C LEU A 137 4.59 4.15 13.40
N LYS A 138 5.85 3.76 13.34
CA LYS A 138 6.30 2.53 12.68
C LYS A 138 6.44 1.46 13.74
N SER A 139 5.86 0.29 13.52
CA SER A 139 5.90 -0.81 14.47
C SER A 139 6.08 -2.14 13.77
N HIS A 140 6.86 -3.04 14.35
CA HIS A 140 7.01 -4.41 13.89
C HIS A 140 6.46 -5.34 14.96
N VAL A 141 5.48 -6.17 14.60
CA VAL A 141 4.84 -7.13 15.51
C VAL A 141 5.09 -8.54 15.00
N GLU A 142 5.63 -9.42 15.84
CA GLU A 142 5.81 -10.82 15.51
C GLU A 142 4.49 -11.58 15.65
N ASP A 143 4.06 -12.30 14.62
CA ASP A 143 2.74 -12.92 14.59
C ASP A 143 2.56 -14.03 15.65
N GLU A 144 3.58 -14.85 15.88
CA GLU A 144 3.51 -15.99 16.80
C GLU A 144 3.46 -15.55 18.27
N SER A 145 4.41 -14.71 18.69
CA SER A 145 4.48 -14.23 20.09
C SER A 145 3.52 -13.08 20.38
N LYS A 146 2.96 -12.43 19.33
CA LYS A 146 2.16 -11.20 19.41
C LYS A 146 2.90 -10.03 20.07
N SER A 147 4.22 -10.11 20.15
CA SER A 147 5.05 -9.10 20.78
C SER A 147 5.41 -7.98 19.79
N VAL A 148 5.45 -6.74 20.30
CA VAL A 148 5.97 -5.60 19.54
C VAL A 148 7.49 -5.64 19.60
N LEU A 149 8.12 -6.05 18.50
CA LEU A 149 9.58 -6.16 18.40
C LEU A 149 10.24 -4.78 18.33
N LYS A 150 9.58 -3.83 17.68
CA LYS A 150 10.11 -2.50 17.41
C LYS A 150 8.98 -1.50 17.30
N ILE A 151 9.18 -0.29 17.82
CA ILE A 151 8.27 0.82 17.63
C ILE A 151 9.07 2.13 17.58
N GLU A 152 8.82 2.92 16.55
CA GLU A 152 9.49 4.18 16.27
C GLU A 152 8.45 5.24 15.94
N LYS A 153 8.53 6.39 16.62
CA LYS A 153 7.68 7.55 16.35
C LYS A 153 8.49 8.54 15.51
N SER A 154 7.92 9.03 14.41
CA SER A 154 8.56 9.97 13.50
C SER A 154 7.57 11.02 13.01
N SER A 155 8.00 12.27 12.86
CA SER A 155 7.16 13.30 12.27
C SER A 155 7.10 13.12 10.75
N ILE A 156 5.94 13.37 10.14
CA ILE A 156 5.80 13.42 8.67
C ILE A 156 6.77 14.44 8.08
N MET A 157 7.04 15.56 8.78
CA MET A 157 8.00 16.57 8.32
C MET A 157 9.43 16.03 8.22
N ASP A 158 9.83 15.14 9.14
CA ASP A 158 11.18 14.55 9.12
C ASP A 158 11.33 13.55 7.98
N ILE A 159 10.25 12.87 7.61
CA ILE A 159 10.22 11.98 6.43
C ILE A 159 10.31 12.81 5.15
N MET A 160 9.56 13.92 5.06
CA MET A 160 9.63 14.84 3.91
C MET A 160 11.03 15.42 3.71
N LYS A 161 11.74 15.77 4.80
CA LYS A 161 13.13 16.25 4.75
C LYS A 161 14.13 15.17 4.32
N LYS A 162 13.83 13.89 4.54
CA LYS A 162 14.70 12.75 4.22
C LYS A 162 14.44 12.14 2.85
N MET A 163 13.33 12.49 2.19
CA MET A 163 13.10 12.06 0.81
C MET A 163 14.04 12.82 -0.12
N PRO A 164 14.90 12.13 -0.90
CA PRO A 164 15.65 12.79 -1.97
C PRO A 164 14.64 13.27 -3.01
N THR A 165 14.42 14.57 -3.08
CA THR A 165 13.66 15.19 -4.15
C THR A 165 14.65 15.83 -5.12
N PRO A 166 14.75 15.36 -6.38
CA PRO A 166 15.43 16.16 -7.39
C PRO A 166 14.58 17.36 -7.85
N GLN A 167 13.25 17.40 -7.63
CA GLN A 167 12.40 18.32 -8.39
C GLN A 167 11.20 18.98 -7.68
N LEU A 168 10.92 18.74 -6.38
CA LEU A 168 9.75 19.34 -5.70
C LEU A 168 10.08 20.28 -4.53
N LEU A 169 11.36 20.59 -4.28
CA LEU A 169 11.78 21.58 -3.29
C LEU A 169 12.42 22.81 -3.95
N LYS A 170 11.69 23.43 -4.88
CA LYS A 170 11.68 24.89 -4.90
C LYS A 170 10.35 25.29 -4.27
N ALA A 171 10.39 25.71 -3.01
CA ALA A 171 9.33 26.57 -2.53
C ALA A 171 9.32 27.80 -3.46
N PRO A 172 8.20 28.17 -4.10
CA PRO A 172 8.15 29.46 -4.76
C PRO A 172 8.27 30.52 -3.67
N GLU A 173 9.40 31.22 -3.64
CA GLU A 173 9.69 32.21 -2.59
C GLU A 173 8.90 33.51 -2.83
N THR A 174 8.24 33.64 -3.98
CA THR A 174 7.51 34.85 -4.37
C THR A 174 6.16 34.56 -5.04
N LYS A 175 5.19 35.48 -4.89
CA LYS A 175 3.86 35.41 -5.50
C LYS A 175 3.89 35.25 -7.04
N ASP A 176 4.95 35.72 -7.68
CA ASP A 176 5.10 35.63 -9.14
C ASP A 176 5.49 34.21 -9.61
N GLU A 177 6.18 33.43 -8.77
CA GLU A 177 6.50 32.03 -9.07
C GLU A 177 5.27 31.12 -8.92
N ILE A 178 4.42 31.36 -7.91
CA ILE A 178 3.12 30.66 -7.75
C ILE A 178 2.23 30.90 -8.99
N LYS A 179 2.19 32.14 -9.50
CA LYS A 179 1.41 32.50 -10.69
C LYS A 179 1.91 31.78 -11.95
N ASN A 180 3.23 31.59 -12.07
CA ASN A 180 3.83 30.84 -13.17
C ASN A 180 3.59 29.33 -13.08
N GLU A 181 3.55 28.74 -11.89
CA GLU A 181 3.20 27.32 -11.72
C GLU A 181 1.71 27.06 -11.97
N MET A 182 0.82 27.94 -11.53
CA MET A 182 -0.61 27.88 -11.90
C MET A 182 -0.80 27.89 -13.41
N GLY A 183 -0.12 28.80 -14.13
CA GLY A 183 -0.21 28.85 -15.59
C GLY A 183 0.37 27.61 -16.31
N LYS A 184 1.23 26.82 -15.66
CA LYS A 184 1.67 25.52 -16.20
C LYS A 184 0.63 24.42 -15.96
N LEU A 185 -0.06 24.46 -14.83
CA LEU A 185 -1.15 23.53 -14.52
C LEU A 185 -2.34 23.75 -15.46
N ASP A 186 -2.71 24.99 -15.74
CA ASP A 186 -3.79 25.32 -16.69
C ASP A 186 -3.49 24.77 -18.10
N LYS A 187 -2.24 24.87 -18.55
CA LYS A 187 -1.82 24.30 -19.84
C LYS A 187 -1.88 22.77 -19.85
N LEU A 188 -1.53 22.13 -18.73
CA LEU A 188 -1.59 20.68 -18.61
C LEU A 188 -3.05 20.19 -18.61
N GLU A 189 -3.95 20.91 -17.95
CA GLU A 189 -5.39 20.63 -17.99
C GLU A 189 -5.95 20.74 -19.41
N GLU A 190 -5.59 21.79 -20.16
CA GLU A 190 -6.00 21.93 -21.58
C GLU A 190 -5.50 20.76 -22.45
N GLU A 191 -4.27 20.30 -22.24
CA GLU A 191 -3.71 19.17 -22.99
C GLU A 191 -4.42 17.85 -22.64
N ILE A 192 -4.74 17.64 -21.36
CA ILE A 192 -5.50 16.47 -20.89
C ILE A 192 -6.93 16.49 -21.47
N GLU A 193 -7.56 17.65 -21.53
CA GLU A 193 -8.91 17.79 -22.08
C GLU A 193 -8.94 17.54 -23.59
N LYS A 194 -7.93 18.04 -24.33
CA LYS A 194 -7.72 17.73 -25.76
C LYS A 194 -7.43 16.25 -26.01
N ALA A 195 -6.70 15.58 -25.13
CA ALA A 195 -6.45 14.15 -25.24
C ALA A 195 -7.73 13.34 -24.99
N LYS A 196 -8.53 13.73 -23.98
CA LYS A 196 -9.82 13.11 -23.68
C LYS A 196 -10.82 13.26 -24.82
N SER A 197 -10.87 14.42 -25.49
CA SER A 197 -11.78 14.61 -26.62
C SER A 197 -11.42 13.72 -27.81
N LYS A 198 -10.12 13.64 -28.16
CA LYS A 198 -9.63 12.74 -29.22
C LYS A 198 -9.95 11.27 -28.95
N LEU A 199 -9.72 10.80 -27.72
CA LEU A 199 -10.06 9.43 -27.34
C LEU A 199 -11.56 9.15 -27.43
N LYS A 200 -12.41 10.14 -27.12
CA LYS A 200 -13.87 10.03 -27.21
C LYS A 200 -14.35 9.98 -28.67
N GLU A 201 -13.69 10.71 -29.57
CA GLU A 201 -13.93 10.64 -31.02
C GLU A 201 -13.51 9.28 -31.59
N GLU A 202 -12.33 8.78 -31.25
CA GLU A 202 -11.87 7.44 -31.67
C GLU A 202 -12.79 6.32 -31.17
N LEU A 203 -13.31 6.44 -29.95
CA LEU A 203 -14.27 5.48 -29.39
C LEU A 203 -15.59 5.48 -30.18
N ASN A 204 -16.08 6.66 -30.58
CA ASN A 204 -17.31 6.80 -31.36
C ASN A 204 -17.15 6.32 -32.81
N GLU A 205 -15.97 6.47 -33.42
CA GLU A 205 -15.68 5.92 -34.75
C GLU A 205 -15.59 4.40 -34.74
N LYS A 206 -14.99 3.80 -33.70
CA LYS A 206 -14.94 2.35 -33.52
C LYS A 206 -16.31 1.73 -33.21
N ALA A 207 -17.23 2.48 -32.60
CA ALA A 207 -18.59 2.03 -32.33
C ALA A 207 -19.54 2.08 -33.56
N LYS A 208 -19.12 2.72 -34.66
CA LYS A 208 -19.88 2.83 -35.92
C LYS A 208 -19.42 1.85 -37.02
N LYS A 209 -18.36 1.08 -36.79
CA LYS A 209 -17.93 -0.05 -37.62
C LYS A 209 -18.40 -1.36 -37.03
#